data_AF-A0A0F4IV47-F1
#
_entry.id   AF-A0A0F4IV47-F1
#
_cell.length_a   1.000
_cell.length_b   1.000
_cell.length_c   1.000
_cell.angle_alpha   90.00
_cell.angle_beta   90.00
_cell.angle_gamma   90.00
#
_symmetry.space_group_name_H-M   'P 1'
#
loop_
_entity.id
_entity.type
_entity.pdbx_description
1 polymer ?
#
loop_
_entity_poly.entity_id
_entity_poly.type
_entity_poly.pdbx_seq_one_letter_code
_entity_poly.pdbx_strand_id
1 'polypeptide(L)'
;MGAFSRADGARHPHHPRTYEISDPEEIRAYRAVVRLGHELAGPDPVFCSCGDDTGAHPSPERDRLLDPLSPEGIPARHRARWVAAAPAAVREYAGALAAGAEDPDLPRGVPPALVFGWLGAVREEPRDAAWLLAERGPSRLLAGLPTEELAWAVRETDRAGLEGAVRFFASEEFTTRHPKRRRVPDTARDRLLRHARGHRPADLPVLERRLLRTPDDRIRRS
;
A
#
# COMPACT_ATOMS: atom_id res chain seq x y z
N MET A 1 -1.32 -14.87 -7.00
CA MET A 1 -0.86 -13.85 -6.03
C MET A 1 -1.87 -12.72 -6.08
N GLY A 2 -2.49 -12.41 -4.93
CA GLY A 2 -3.53 -11.38 -4.86
C GLY A 2 -2.93 -9.99 -5.05
N ALA A 3 -3.81 -9.03 -5.35
CA ALA A 3 -3.53 -7.61 -5.57
C ALA A 3 -2.75 -6.89 -4.45
N PHE A 4 -2.49 -7.55 -3.30
CA PHE A 4 -1.77 -7.02 -2.15
C PHE A 4 -0.59 -7.88 -1.67
N SER A 5 -0.35 -9.04 -2.27
CA SER A 5 0.85 -9.83 -1.99
C SER A 5 2.10 -9.10 -2.51
N ARG A 6 3.24 -9.22 -1.81
CA ARG A 6 4.55 -8.81 -2.35
C ARG A 6 4.97 -9.83 -3.40
N ALA A 7 5.73 -9.41 -4.41
CA ALA A 7 6.24 -10.31 -5.45
C ALA A 7 7.18 -11.40 -4.88
N ASP A 8 7.82 -11.13 -3.74
CA ASP A 8 8.71 -12.06 -3.02
C ASP A 8 8.01 -12.87 -1.92
N GLY A 9 6.70 -12.66 -1.71
CA GLY A 9 5.92 -13.33 -0.66
C GLY A 9 6.36 -13.01 0.78
N ALA A 10 7.30 -12.07 0.97
CA ALA A 10 7.82 -11.77 2.30
C ALA A 10 6.80 -11.00 3.15
N ARG A 11 6.65 -11.37 4.42
CA ARG A 11 5.86 -10.58 5.38
C ARG A 11 6.47 -9.18 5.52
N HIS A 12 5.61 -8.17 5.57
CA HIS A 12 6.08 -6.81 5.80
C HIS A 12 6.76 -6.70 7.19
N PRO A 13 7.96 -6.07 7.33
CA PRO A 13 8.71 -5.99 8.59
C PRO A 13 7.92 -5.45 9.80
N HIS A 14 6.88 -4.68 9.55
CA HIS A 14 6.08 -4.01 10.58
C HIS A 14 4.68 -4.59 10.78
N HIS A 15 4.30 -5.63 10.03
CA HIS A 15 3.01 -6.29 10.22
C HIS A 15 3.08 -7.18 11.48
N PRO A 16 2.23 -6.95 12.51
CA PRO A 16 2.22 -7.80 13.68
C PRO A 16 2.06 -9.29 13.34
N ARG A 17 2.67 -10.13 14.19
CA ARG A 17 2.63 -11.60 14.04
C ARG A 17 1.29 -12.20 14.47
N THR A 18 0.60 -11.55 15.38
CA THR A 18 -0.69 -11.96 15.92
C THR A 18 -1.58 -10.74 16.13
N TYR A 19 -2.88 -10.96 16.05
CA TYR A 19 -3.90 -9.97 16.38
C TYR A 19 -5.00 -10.65 17.18
N GLU A 20 -5.57 -9.91 18.12
CA GLU A 20 -6.83 -10.32 18.72
C GLU A 20 -7.96 -10.00 17.75
N ILE A 21 -8.85 -10.96 17.47
CA ILE A 21 -10.10 -10.71 16.75
C ILE A 21 -11.21 -10.69 17.80
N SER A 22 -11.80 -9.52 18.02
CA SER A 22 -12.87 -9.32 19.01
C SER A 22 -14.25 -9.18 18.36
N ASP A 23 -14.31 -8.99 17.05
CA ASP A 23 -15.55 -8.82 16.31
C ASP A 23 -16.27 -10.17 16.10
N PRO A 24 -17.53 -10.33 16.55
CA PRO A 24 -18.27 -11.58 16.42
C PRO A 24 -18.52 -12.04 14.97
N GLU A 25 -18.62 -11.13 14.00
CA GLU A 25 -18.76 -11.47 12.58
C GLU A 25 -17.45 -12.00 12.02
N GLU A 26 -16.32 -11.37 12.35
CA GLU A 26 -15.01 -11.87 11.92
C GLU A 26 -14.67 -13.22 12.55
N ILE A 27 -15.02 -13.43 13.84
CA ILE A 27 -14.88 -14.72 14.51
C ILE A 27 -15.74 -15.79 13.79
N ARG A 28 -16.98 -15.45 13.41
CA ARG A 28 -17.86 -16.36 12.67
C ARG A 28 -17.30 -16.70 11.28
N ALA A 29 -16.81 -15.70 10.54
CA ALA A 29 -16.22 -15.88 9.22
C ALA A 29 -14.97 -16.78 9.30
N TYR A 30 -14.06 -16.50 10.23
CA TYR A 30 -12.88 -17.34 10.45
C TYR A 30 -13.25 -18.79 10.77
N ARG A 31 -14.19 -19.00 11.71
CA ARG A 31 -14.66 -20.35 12.08
C ARG A 31 -15.32 -21.08 10.90
N ALA A 32 -16.07 -20.38 10.06
CA ALA A 32 -16.69 -20.95 8.88
C ALA A 32 -15.63 -21.44 7.87
N VAL A 33 -14.56 -20.67 7.68
CA VAL A 33 -13.46 -21.03 6.79
C VAL A 33 -12.61 -22.19 7.34
N VAL A 34 -12.36 -22.24 8.65
CA VAL A 34 -11.73 -23.41 9.28
C VAL A 34 -12.58 -24.66 9.08
N ARG A 35 -13.90 -24.56 9.28
CA ARG A 35 -14.84 -25.67 9.04
C ARG A 35 -14.82 -26.13 7.59
N LEU A 36 -14.88 -25.21 6.63
CA LEU A 36 -14.80 -25.54 5.20
C LEU A 36 -13.50 -26.30 4.87
N GLY A 37 -12.37 -25.86 5.41
CA GLY A 37 -11.10 -26.55 5.22
C GLY A 37 -11.08 -27.97 5.83
N HIS A 38 -11.82 -28.22 6.93
CA HIS A 38 -12.01 -29.58 7.45
C HIS A 38 -12.93 -30.43 6.58
N GLU A 39 -14.01 -29.86 6.05
CA GLU A 39 -14.95 -30.58 5.17
C GLU A 39 -14.27 -30.99 3.85
N LEU A 40 -13.40 -30.12 3.31
CA LEU A 40 -12.59 -30.40 2.12
C LEU A 40 -11.49 -31.45 2.36
N ALA A 41 -11.12 -31.71 3.61
CA ALA A 41 -10.10 -32.70 3.97
C ALA A 41 -10.56 -34.16 3.76
N GLY A 42 -11.87 -34.39 3.69
CA GLY A 42 -12.43 -35.74 3.69
C GLY A 42 -12.22 -36.49 5.02
N PRO A 43 -12.69 -37.74 5.12
CA PRO A 43 -12.66 -38.52 6.37
C PRO A 43 -11.27 -39.03 6.78
N ASP A 44 -10.29 -39.03 5.86
CA ASP A 44 -8.88 -39.38 6.12
C ASP A 44 -7.99 -38.16 5.86
N PRO A 45 -7.92 -37.19 6.78
CA PRO A 45 -7.03 -36.05 6.61
C PRO A 45 -5.59 -36.56 6.67
N VAL A 46 -4.89 -36.51 5.54
CA VAL A 46 -3.43 -36.62 5.55
C VAL A 46 -2.92 -35.44 6.34
N PHE A 47 -2.54 -35.70 7.58
CA PHE A 47 -1.97 -34.71 8.50
C PHE A 47 -0.66 -34.23 7.88
N CYS A 48 -0.67 -33.12 7.13
CA CYS A 48 0.60 -32.51 6.74
C CYS A 48 1.21 -31.92 8.01
N SER A 49 2.30 -32.50 8.48
CA SER A 49 3.12 -32.01 9.59
C SER A 49 3.79 -30.66 9.32
N CYS A 50 3.40 -29.98 8.25
CA CYS A 50 4.05 -28.85 7.63
C CYS A 50 3.29 -27.52 7.78
N GLY A 51 2.07 -27.52 8.35
CA GLY A 51 1.24 -26.33 8.53
C GLY A 51 0.67 -26.21 9.94
N ASP A 52 0.57 -24.97 10.44
CA ASP A 52 0.06 -24.62 11.78
C ASP A 52 -1.20 -25.42 12.17
N ASP A 53 -1.21 -25.88 13.43
CA ASP A 53 -2.08 -26.77 14.25
C ASP A 53 -3.61 -26.83 14.02
N THR A 54 -4.13 -26.30 12.93
CA THR A 54 -5.56 -26.21 12.64
C THR A 54 -6.13 -27.42 11.89
N GLY A 55 -5.30 -28.31 11.31
CA GLY A 55 -5.76 -29.54 10.64
C GLY A 55 -6.71 -29.35 9.43
N ALA A 56 -6.97 -28.11 9.02
CA ALA A 56 -7.83 -27.77 7.89
C ALA A 56 -7.03 -27.85 6.57
N HIS A 57 -7.64 -28.31 5.48
CA HIS A 57 -7.06 -28.22 4.14
C HIS A 57 -7.04 -26.77 3.65
N PRO A 58 -6.06 -26.39 2.80
CA PRO A 58 -6.02 -25.06 2.19
C PRO A 58 -7.23 -24.85 1.28
N SER A 59 -7.78 -23.65 1.31
CA SER A 59 -8.82 -23.18 0.37
C SER A 59 -8.51 -21.73 0.00
N PRO A 60 -8.95 -21.24 -1.18
CA PRO A 60 -8.70 -19.86 -1.59
C PRO A 60 -9.18 -18.82 -0.56
N GLU A 61 -10.32 -19.08 0.10
CA GLU A 61 -10.90 -18.21 1.13
C GLU A 61 -10.06 -18.24 2.42
N ARG A 62 -9.56 -19.42 2.81
CA ARG A 62 -8.65 -19.56 3.95
C ARG A 62 -7.33 -18.88 3.69
N ASP A 63 -6.77 -19.08 2.52
CA ASP A 63 -5.50 -18.47 2.15
C ASP A 63 -5.62 -16.94 2.14
N ARG A 64 -6.73 -16.36 1.69
CA ARG A 64 -6.96 -14.91 1.75
C ARG A 64 -7.15 -14.37 3.16
N LEU A 65 -7.88 -15.08 4.03
CA LEU A 65 -8.06 -14.65 5.42
C LEU A 65 -6.79 -14.82 6.26
N LEU A 66 -5.94 -15.78 5.93
CA LEU A 66 -4.68 -16.04 6.61
C LEU A 66 -3.50 -15.31 5.98
N ASP A 67 -3.64 -14.76 4.77
CA ASP A 67 -2.62 -13.95 4.12
C ASP A 67 -2.52 -12.60 4.85
N PRO A 68 -1.42 -12.32 5.59
CA PRO A 68 -1.21 -11.03 6.25
C PRO A 68 -1.05 -9.88 5.24
N LEU A 69 -0.90 -10.19 3.96
CA LEU A 69 -0.83 -9.22 2.90
C LEU A 69 -2.20 -8.96 2.26
N SER A 70 -3.22 -9.78 2.54
CA SER A 70 -4.57 -9.58 2.04
C SER A 70 -5.35 -8.59 2.91
N PRO A 71 -6.13 -7.65 2.34
CA PRO A 71 -7.06 -6.82 3.12
C PRO A 71 -8.05 -7.65 3.93
N GLU A 72 -8.50 -8.80 3.41
CA GLU A 72 -9.45 -9.67 4.10
C GLU A 72 -8.86 -10.25 5.40
N GLY A 73 -7.54 -10.50 5.43
CA GLY A 73 -6.82 -10.97 6.61
C GLY A 73 -6.50 -9.91 7.66
N ILE A 74 -6.83 -8.63 7.40
CA ILE A 74 -6.65 -7.51 8.34
C ILE A 74 -7.93 -7.34 9.16
N PRO A 75 -7.92 -7.34 10.50
CA PRO A 75 -9.17 -7.22 11.26
C PRO A 75 -9.92 -5.91 10.98
N ALA A 76 -11.25 -5.94 10.96
CA ALA A 76 -12.13 -4.90 10.47
C ALA A 76 -11.89 -3.55 11.13
N ARG A 77 -11.62 -3.54 12.44
CA ARG A 77 -11.31 -2.31 13.20
C ARG A 77 -10.08 -1.58 12.65
N HIS A 78 -9.08 -2.30 12.15
CA HIS A 78 -7.85 -1.74 11.60
C HIS A 78 -8.12 -1.15 10.22
N ARG A 79 -8.88 -1.88 9.40
CA ARG A 79 -9.36 -1.39 8.10
C ARG A 79 -10.20 -0.13 8.23
N ALA A 80 -11.17 -0.14 9.16
CA ALA A 80 -12.06 0.98 9.42
C ALA A 80 -11.30 2.24 9.91
N ARG A 81 -10.32 2.07 10.80
CA ARG A 81 -9.43 3.17 11.22
C ARG A 81 -8.68 3.79 10.05
N TRP A 82 -8.16 2.97 9.14
CA TRP A 82 -7.51 3.49 7.93
C TRP A 82 -8.47 4.27 7.03
N VAL A 83 -9.66 3.74 6.77
CA VAL A 83 -10.68 4.44 5.97
C VAL A 83 -11.08 5.77 6.62
N ALA A 84 -11.23 5.80 7.95
CA ALA A 84 -11.55 7.03 8.68
C ALA A 84 -10.43 8.08 8.57
N ALA A 85 -9.17 7.65 8.57
CA ALA A 85 -8.00 8.51 8.41
C ALA A 85 -7.76 8.98 6.97
N ALA A 86 -8.46 8.40 5.98
CA ALA A 86 -8.34 8.81 4.59
C ALA A 86 -8.94 10.22 4.38
N PRO A 87 -8.29 11.10 3.58
CA PRO A 87 -8.89 12.36 3.17
C PRO A 87 -10.24 12.14 2.52
N ALA A 88 -11.18 13.08 2.72
CA ALA A 88 -12.56 12.92 2.27
C ALA A 88 -12.68 12.58 0.77
N ALA A 89 -11.85 13.20 -0.08
CA ALA A 89 -11.85 12.99 -1.52
C ALA A 89 -11.44 11.57 -1.98
N VAL A 90 -10.79 10.78 -1.11
CA VAL A 90 -10.33 9.42 -1.41
C VAL A 90 -10.91 8.38 -0.44
N ARG A 91 -11.86 8.78 0.43
CA ARG A 91 -12.38 7.91 1.48
C ARG A 91 -13.19 6.74 0.94
N GLU A 92 -13.97 6.96 -0.12
CA GLU A 92 -14.73 5.90 -0.79
C GLU A 92 -13.79 4.87 -1.43
N TYR A 93 -12.77 5.34 -2.15
CA TYR A 93 -11.70 4.50 -2.70
C TYR A 93 -10.97 3.70 -1.60
N ALA A 94 -10.66 4.33 -0.47
CA ALA A 94 -10.09 3.65 0.68
C ALA A 94 -11.05 2.58 1.23
N GLY A 95 -12.35 2.89 1.35
CA GLY A 95 -13.38 1.94 1.76
C GLY A 95 -13.43 0.71 0.86
N ALA A 96 -13.40 0.90 -0.45
CA ALA A 96 -13.42 -0.19 -1.42
C ALA A 96 -12.16 -1.09 -1.31
N LEU A 97 -10.97 -0.50 -1.22
CA LEU A 97 -9.73 -1.26 -1.00
C LEU A 97 -9.74 -2.03 0.34
N ALA A 98 -10.26 -1.40 1.41
CA ALA A 98 -10.43 -2.04 2.71
C ALA A 98 -11.39 -3.24 2.63
N ALA A 99 -12.41 -3.17 1.79
CA ALA A 99 -13.32 -4.28 1.54
C ALA A 99 -12.72 -5.39 0.65
N GLY A 100 -11.49 -5.23 0.15
CA GLY A 100 -10.83 -6.21 -0.71
C GLY A 100 -11.08 -6.02 -2.21
N ALA A 101 -11.67 -4.89 -2.64
CA ALA A 101 -11.83 -4.61 -4.06
C ALA A 101 -10.46 -4.60 -4.77
N GLU A 102 -10.31 -5.42 -5.82
CA GLU A 102 -9.05 -5.55 -6.55
C GLU A 102 -8.78 -4.30 -7.41
N ASP A 103 -9.81 -3.85 -8.13
CA ASP A 103 -9.80 -2.68 -9.03
C ASP A 103 -10.94 -1.72 -8.68
N PRO A 104 -10.86 -0.99 -7.56
CA PRO A 104 -11.85 0.01 -7.21
C PRO A 104 -11.78 1.22 -8.16
N ASP A 105 -12.93 1.86 -8.37
CA ASP A 105 -13.01 3.08 -9.19
C ASP A 105 -12.05 4.16 -8.68
N LEU A 106 -11.22 4.67 -9.59
CA LEU A 106 -10.28 5.72 -9.26
C LEU A 106 -11.04 7.04 -9.03
N PRO A 107 -10.83 7.71 -7.88
CA PRO A 107 -11.48 8.98 -7.59
C PRO A 107 -11.00 10.04 -8.58
N ARG A 108 -11.94 10.81 -9.14
CA ARG A 108 -11.65 11.85 -10.14
C ARG A 108 -11.32 13.17 -9.46
N GLY A 109 -10.39 13.92 -10.06
CA GLY A 109 -10.07 15.28 -9.62
C GLY A 109 -9.33 15.37 -8.29
N VAL A 110 -8.74 14.27 -7.80
CA VAL A 110 -7.95 14.27 -6.57
C VAL A 110 -6.56 14.84 -6.85
N PRO A 111 -6.14 15.93 -6.18
CA PRO A 111 -4.81 16.49 -6.38
C PRO A 111 -3.72 15.50 -5.94
N PRO A 112 -2.66 15.24 -6.73
CA PRO A 112 -1.62 14.30 -6.35
C PRO A 112 -0.86 14.72 -5.07
N ALA A 113 -0.80 16.03 -4.79
CA ALA A 113 -0.23 16.56 -3.55
C ALA A 113 -1.00 16.08 -2.30
N LEU A 114 -2.32 15.97 -2.38
CA LEU A 114 -3.14 15.41 -1.30
C LEU A 114 -2.85 13.92 -1.10
N VAL A 115 -2.65 13.18 -2.19
CA VAL A 115 -2.29 11.76 -2.13
C VAL A 115 -0.89 11.55 -1.54
N PHE A 116 0.07 12.42 -1.89
CA PHE A 116 1.38 12.44 -1.24
C PHE A 116 1.28 12.72 0.26
N GLY A 117 0.48 13.71 0.66
CA GLY A 117 0.21 14.00 2.07
C GLY A 117 -0.38 12.80 2.81
N TRP A 118 -1.32 12.08 2.19
CA TRP A 118 -1.90 10.87 2.75
C TRP A 118 -0.87 9.73 2.89
N LEU A 119 0.00 9.53 1.90
CA LEU A 119 1.08 8.53 1.93
C LEU A 119 2.17 8.86 2.97
N GLY A 120 2.46 10.14 3.15
CA GLY A 120 3.48 10.64 4.08
C GLY A 120 2.98 10.92 5.49
N ALA A 121 1.67 10.80 5.73
CA ALA A 121 1.08 11.07 7.03
C ALA A 121 1.68 10.18 8.11
N VAL A 122 2.17 10.82 9.19
CA VAL A 122 2.64 10.11 10.38
C VAL A 122 1.43 9.48 11.06
N ARG A 123 1.53 8.19 11.36
CA ARG A 123 0.47 7.43 11.99
C ARG A 123 0.74 7.31 13.47
N GLU A 124 -0.29 7.49 14.27
CA GLU A 124 -0.24 7.28 15.72
C GLU A 124 0.13 5.82 16.04
N GLU A 125 -0.37 4.87 15.25
CA GLU A 125 -0.03 3.45 15.32
C GLU A 125 0.75 3.02 14.05
N PRO A 126 2.08 3.22 13.99
CA PRO A 126 2.87 2.86 12.81
C PRO A 126 2.94 1.33 12.56
N ARG A 127 2.51 0.51 13.52
CA ARG A 127 2.42 -0.96 13.44
C ARG A 127 0.99 -1.47 13.24
N ASP A 128 0.08 -0.62 12.77
CA ASP A 128 -1.27 -1.03 12.41
C ASP A 128 -1.24 -2.08 11.28
N ALA A 129 -2.02 -3.14 11.41
CA ALA A 129 -2.22 -4.17 10.38
C ALA A 129 -2.60 -3.57 9.02
N ALA A 130 -3.34 -2.45 9.02
CA ALA A 130 -3.73 -1.70 7.83
C ALA A 130 -2.58 -0.86 7.22
N TRP A 131 -1.33 -1.09 7.61
CA TRP A 131 -0.18 -0.39 7.04
C TRP A 131 0.00 -0.66 5.54
N LEU A 132 -0.22 -1.89 5.08
CA LEU A 132 -0.12 -2.23 3.65
C LEU A 132 -1.14 -1.49 2.80
N LEU A 133 -2.38 -1.36 3.28
CA LEU A 133 -3.43 -0.56 2.63
C LEU A 133 -3.01 0.90 2.47
N ALA A 134 -2.28 1.42 3.45
CA ALA A 134 -1.87 2.82 3.48
C ALA A 134 -0.65 3.15 2.64
N GLU A 135 0.17 2.17 2.29
CA GLU A 135 1.19 2.38 1.25
C GLU A 135 0.61 2.11 -0.13
N ARG A 136 -0.07 0.97 -0.31
CA ARG A 136 -0.48 0.48 -1.63
C ARG A 136 -1.63 1.30 -2.20
N GLY A 137 -2.58 1.74 -1.38
CA GLY A 137 -3.71 2.56 -1.81
C GLY A 137 -3.26 3.88 -2.45
N PRO A 138 -2.50 4.73 -1.75
CA PRO A 138 -1.95 5.96 -2.32
C PRO A 138 -0.98 5.72 -3.47
N SER A 139 -0.10 4.72 -3.38
CA SER A 139 0.86 4.41 -4.44
C SER A 139 0.17 4.02 -5.74
N ARG A 140 -0.95 3.29 -5.70
CA ARG A 140 -1.77 2.97 -6.88
C ARG A 140 -2.35 4.22 -7.55
N LEU A 141 -2.89 5.15 -6.77
CA LEU A 141 -3.40 6.43 -7.30
C LEU A 141 -2.30 7.21 -8.02
N LEU A 142 -1.10 7.27 -7.44
CA LEU A 142 0.05 7.95 -8.02
C LEU A 142 0.65 7.19 -9.22
N ALA A 143 0.56 5.85 -9.22
CA ALA A 143 1.09 4.98 -10.25
C ALA A 143 0.39 5.15 -11.62
N GLY A 144 -0.82 5.70 -11.66
CA GLY A 144 -1.52 6.05 -12.90
C GLY A 144 -1.08 7.38 -13.53
N LEU A 145 -0.42 8.26 -12.77
CA LEU A 145 -0.21 9.65 -13.16
C LEU A 145 1.03 9.86 -14.05
N PRO A 146 0.97 10.83 -14.98
CA PRO A 146 2.13 11.26 -15.75
C PRO A 146 3.17 11.92 -14.84
N THR A 147 4.43 11.83 -15.26
CA THR A 147 5.55 12.27 -14.44
C THR A 147 5.58 13.78 -14.27
N GLU A 148 5.07 14.55 -15.24
CA GLU A 148 4.93 15.99 -15.11
C GLU A 148 3.96 16.38 -13.98
N GLU A 149 2.80 15.72 -13.87
CA GLU A 149 1.83 15.98 -12.80
C GLU A 149 2.40 15.62 -11.42
N LEU A 150 3.09 14.49 -11.33
CA LEU A 150 3.77 14.08 -10.09
C LEU A 150 4.85 15.09 -9.69
N ALA A 151 5.64 15.57 -10.65
CA ALA A 151 6.68 16.57 -10.42
C ALA A 151 6.10 17.94 -10.02
N TRP A 152 4.97 18.33 -10.59
CA TRP A 152 4.24 19.53 -10.19
C TRP A 152 3.75 19.42 -8.74
N ALA A 153 3.11 18.31 -8.40
CA ALA A 153 2.61 18.07 -7.04
C ALA A 153 3.71 18.04 -5.97
N VAL A 154 4.92 17.55 -6.28
CA VAL A 154 6.10 17.66 -5.39
C VAL A 154 6.43 19.11 -5.03
N ARG A 155 6.08 20.07 -5.90
CA ARG A 155 6.36 21.49 -5.66
C ARG A 155 5.31 22.16 -4.79
N GLU A 156 4.08 21.69 -4.86
CA GLU A 156 2.94 22.25 -4.13
C GLU A 156 2.75 21.62 -2.76
N THR A 157 3.32 20.44 -2.54
CA THR A 157 3.14 19.71 -1.30
C THR A 157 3.97 20.28 -0.14
N ASP A 158 3.44 20.12 1.07
CA ASP A 158 4.11 20.47 2.33
C ASP A 158 5.17 19.42 2.74
N ARG A 159 5.71 19.52 3.96
CA ARG A 159 6.71 18.59 4.48
C ARG A 159 6.19 17.15 4.58
N ALA A 160 4.93 16.95 4.99
CA ALA A 160 4.34 15.63 5.13
C ALA A 160 4.15 14.98 3.76
N GLY A 161 3.67 15.72 2.76
CA GLY A 161 3.61 15.16 1.42
C GLY A 161 4.97 15.06 0.72
N LEU A 162 6.00 15.83 1.10
CA LEU A 162 7.38 15.56 0.64
C LEU A 162 7.90 14.21 1.14
N GLU A 163 7.56 13.85 2.39
CA GLU A 163 7.86 12.52 2.93
C GLU A 163 7.16 11.42 2.11
N GLY A 164 5.86 11.58 1.82
CA GLY A 164 5.11 10.65 0.97
C GLY A 164 5.64 10.59 -0.46
N ALA A 165 6.03 11.73 -1.05
CA ALA A 165 6.61 11.80 -2.37
C ALA A 165 7.96 11.05 -2.42
N VAL A 166 8.85 11.25 -1.46
CA VAL A 166 10.12 10.49 -1.41
C VAL A 166 9.85 8.99 -1.37
N ARG A 167 8.89 8.52 -0.55
CA ARG A 167 8.50 7.10 -0.52
C ARG A 167 8.02 6.60 -1.88
N PHE A 168 7.12 7.34 -2.53
CA PHE A 168 6.61 6.95 -3.84
C PHE A 168 7.70 6.94 -4.92
N PHE A 169 8.54 7.97 -5.01
CA PHE A 169 9.60 8.02 -6.03
C PHE A 169 10.71 6.99 -5.82
N ALA A 170 10.90 6.51 -4.57
CA ALA A 170 11.81 5.41 -4.25
C ALA A 170 11.18 4.02 -4.41
N SER A 171 9.85 3.94 -4.54
CA SER A 171 9.09 2.68 -4.62
C SER A 171 9.36 1.88 -5.91
N GLU A 172 9.02 0.59 -5.88
CA GLU A 172 9.05 -0.26 -7.07
C GLU A 172 8.07 0.22 -8.14
N GLU A 173 6.90 0.72 -7.74
CA GLU A 173 5.85 1.24 -8.63
C GLU A 173 6.35 2.37 -9.54
N PHE A 174 7.19 3.26 -9.01
CA PHE A 174 7.82 4.30 -9.83
C PHE A 174 9.07 3.79 -10.55
N THR A 175 9.94 3.05 -9.86
CA THR A 175 11.25 2.68 -10.38
C THR A 175 11.20 1.64 -11.50
N THR A 176 10.14 0.83 -11.57
CA THR A 176 9.90 -0.12 -12.68
C THR A 176 9.37 0.54 -13.95
N ARG A 177 8.96 1.82 -13.90
CA ARG A 177 8.46 2.55 -15.07
C ARG A 177 9.53 2.68 -16.15
N HIS A 178 9.07 2.77 -17.40
CA HIS A 178 9.92 3.03 -18.57
C HIS A 178 10.79 4.28 -18.34
N PRO A 179 12.09 4.28 -18.73
CA PRO A 179 13.01 5.39 -18.46
C PRO A 179 12.49 6.78 -18.83
N LYS A 180 11.76 6.93 -19.94
CA LYS A 180 11.12 8.21 -20.33
C LYS A 180 10.16 8.75 -19.26
N ARG A 181 9.42 7.86 -18.58
CA ARG A 181 8.49 8.19 -17.48
C ARG A 181 9.18 8.30 -16.12
N ARG A 182 10.50 8.08 -16.04
CA ARG A 182 11.30 8.33 -14.83
C ARG A 182 12.08 9.64 -14.90
N ARG A 183 11.92 10.40 -15.97
CA ARG A 183 12.54 11.72 -16.13
C ARG A 183 11.77 12.74 -15.30
N VAL A 184 12.43 13.35 -14.33
CA VAL A 184 11.86 14.33 -13.41
C VAL A 184 12.60 15.66 -13.60
N PRO A 185 11.89 16.80 -13.68
CA PRO A 185 12.52 18.12 -13.74
C PRO A 185 13.46 18.35 -12.56
N ASP A 186 14.55 19.08 -12.79
CA ASP A 186 15.61 19.27 -11.79
C ASP A 186 15.07 19.91 -10.51
N THR A 187 14.14 20.87 -10.62
CA THR A 187 13.50 21.48 -9.45
C THR A 187 12.81 20.46 -8.53
N ALA A 188 12.05 19.52 -9.08
CA ALA A 188 11.36 18.51 -8.28
C ALA A 188 12.34 17.45 -7.75
N ARG A 189 13.28 17.03 -8.60
CA ARG A 189 14.35 16.09 -8.22
C ARG A 189 15.17 16.62 -7.05
N ASP A 190 15.59 17.87 -7.08
CA ASP A 190 16.42 18.47 -6.03
C ASP A 190 15.67 18.61 -4.71
N ARG A 191 14.36 18.90 -4.73
CA ARG A 191 13.51 18.88 -3.53
C ARG A 191 13.46 17.48 -2.91
N LEU A 192 13.22 16.45 -3.72
CA LEU A 192 13.19 15.05 -3.28
C LEU A 192 14.54 14.62 -2.67
N LEU A 193 15.65 14.89 -3.36
CA LEU A 193 16.99 14.53 -2.89
C LEU A 193 17.38 15.28 -1.61
N ARG A 194 17.06 16.57 -1.51
CA ARG A 194 17.30 17.36 -0.30
C ARG A 194 16.50 16.82 0.88
N HIS A 195 15.22 16.52 0.68
CA HIS A 195 14.37 15.96 1.74
C HIS A 195 14.87 14.59 2.18
N ALA A 196 15.20 13.70 1.24
CA ALA A 196 15.70 12.37 1.50
C ALA A 196 17.02 12.38 2.30
N ARG A 197 17.96 13.30 2.01
CA ARG A 197 19.20 13.44 2.78
C ARG A 197 18.97 13.70 4.27
N GLY A 198 17.97 14.51 4.60
CA GLY A 198 17.67 14.88 5.99
C GLY A 198 16.78 13.87 6.72
N HIS A 199 15.90 13.16 6.02
CA HIS A 199 14.80 12.42 6.66
C HIS A 199 14.72 10.94 6.27
N ARG A 200 15.26 10.56 5.11
CA ARG A 200 15.20 9.19 4.57
C ARG A 200 16.50 8.81 3.85
N PRO A 201 17.64 8.79 4.55
CA PRO A 201 18.94 8.55 3.91
C PRO A 201 19.04 7.16 3.25
N ALA A 202 18.26 6.19 3.71
CA ALA A 202 18.20 4.85 3.10
C ALA A 202 17.65 4.86 1.66
N ASP A 203 16.75 5.79 1.34
CA ASP A 203 16.11 5.88 0.01
C ASP A 203 16.93 6.73 -0.97
N LEU A 204 17.89 7.52 -0.47
CA LEU A 204 18.69 8.43 -1.28
C LEU A 204 19.45 7.72 -2.42
N PRO A 205 20.14 6.58 -2.23
CA PRO A 205 20.85 5.90 -3.33
C PRO A 205 19.91 5.41 -4.42
N VAL A 206 18.67 5.04 -4.07
CA VAL A 206 17.65 4.63 -5.05
C VAL A 206 17.23 5.84 -5.89
N LEU A 207 16.92 6.96 -5.25
CA LEU A 207 16.53 8.18 -5.94
C LEU A 207 17.63 8.71 -6.85
N GLU A 208 18.88 8.79 -6.37
CA GLU A 208 20.00 9.31 -7.16
C GLU A 208 20.28 8.48 -8.42
N ARG A 209 20.07 7.16 -8.34
CA ARG A 209 20.26 6.23 -9.46
C ARG A 209 19.08 6.17 -10.43
N ARG A 210 17.84 6.33 -9.94
CA ARG A 210 16.62 6.02 -10.71
C ARG A 210 15.87 7.26 -11.21
N LEU A 211 16.00 8.41 -10.53
CA LEU A 211 15.44 9.68 -11.00
C LEU A 211 16.32 10.25 -12.12
N LEU A 212 15.90 10.00 -13.36
CA LEU A 212 16.58 10.54 -14.52
C LEU A 212 16.28 12.03 -14.65
N ARG A 213 17.28 12.79 -15.08
CA ARG A 213 17.11 14.23 -15.27
C ARG A 213 16.40 14.52 -16.60
N THR A 214 15.66 15.61 -16.60
CA THR A 214 15.27 16.32 -17.83
C THR A 214 15.60 17.80 -17.62
N PRO A 215 16.23 18.49 -18.59
CA PRO A 215 16.46 19.91 -18.48
C PRO A 215 15.12 20.65 -18.28
N ASP A 216 15.16 21.67 -17.42
CA ASP A 216 14.02 22.25 -16.71
C ASP A 216 12.83 22.72 -17.56
N ASP A 217 11.68 22.69 -16.89
CA ASP A 217 10.40 23.35 -17.14
C ASP A 217 10.48 24.63 -17.97
N ARG A 218 10.02 24.55 -19.22
CA ARG A 218 9.37 25.71 -19.81
C ARG A 218 8.06 25.93 -19.07
N ILE A 219 8.08 26.82 -18.09
CA ILE A 219 6.89 27.45 -17.52
C ILE A 219 6.00 27.90 -18.69
N ARG A 220 4.99 27.10 -19.04
CA ARG A 220 3.83 27.61 -19.80
C ARG A 220 2.86 28.13 -18.75
N ARG A 221 3.07 29.37 -18.33
CA ARG A 221 1.94 30.22 -17.94
C ARG A 221 1.19 30.51 -19.24
N SER A 222 0.04 29.87 -19.43
CA SER A 222 -1.00 30.30 -20.37
C SER A 222 -2.22 30.61 -19.54
#